data_AF-A0A9P6CJT0-F1
#
_entry.id   AF-A0A9P6CJT0-F1
#
_cell.length_a   1.000
_cell.length_b   1.000
_cell.length_c   1.000
_cell.angle_alpha   90.00
_cell.angle_beta   90.00
_cell.angle_gamma   90.00
#
_symmetry.space_group_name_H-M   'P 1'
#
loop_
_entity.id
_entity.type
_entity.pdbx_description
1 polymer ?
#
loop_
_entity_poly.entity_id
_entity_poly.type
_entity_poly.pdbx_seq_one_letter_code
_entity_poly.pdbx_strand_id
1 'polypeptide(L)'
;PAWLIAAEAYLTTHNFGIEWTECIKVWRAFEVCLGYSNKKPMPSINLRPEEWTAWIAKGRNGSRAYDQIPHITSPLEFGMAVMKWWCAMQPSFRQSAGSPMPLPVYDDPVDSNCWETLKRGGPNGVVSVMTLLLWW
;
A
#
# COMPACT_ATOMS: atom_id res chain seq x y z
N PRO A 1 -0.29 15.53 8.45
CA PRO A 1 -0.94 16.20 7.29
C PRO A 1 -2.42 15.80 7.18
N ALA A 2 -3.29 16.63 6.60
CA ALA A 2 -4.74 16.32 6.51
C ALA A 2 -5.05 14.98 5.81
N TRP A 3 -4.32 14.68 4.72
CA TRP A 3 -4.47 13.42 4.00
C TRP A 3 -4.14 12.19 4.87
N LEU A 4 -3.19 12.31 5.81
CA LEU A 4 -2.76 11.21 6.69
C LEU A 4 -3.86 10.87 7.69
N ILE A 5 -4.46 11.91 8.29
CA ILE A 5 -5.58 11.76 9.23
C ILE A 5 -6.78 11.10 8.54
N ALA A 6 -7.11 11.57 7.33
CA ALA A 6 -8.20 11.00 6.54
C ALA A 6 -7.93 9.53 6.16
N ALA A 7 -6.69 9.19 5.77
CA ALA A 7 -6.30 7.83 5.45
C ALA A 7 -6.34 6.91 6.68
N GLU A 8 -5.83 7.35 7.83
CA GLU A 8 -5.87 6.58 9.08
C GLU A 8 -7.30 6.35 9.56
N ALA A 9 -8.15 7.39 9.53
CA ALA A 9 -9.58 7.27 9.84
C ALA A 9 -10.27 6.26 8.92
N TYR A 10 -9.89 6.23 7.64
CA TYR A 10 -10.43 5.25 6.69
C TYR A 10 -9.92 3.83 6.95
N LEU A 11 -8.62 3.63 7.19
CA LEU A 11 -8.03 2.31 7.45
C LEU A 11 -8.54 1.65 8.75
N THR A 12 -9.07 2.46 9.68
CA THR A 12 -9.64 2.01 10.96
C THR A 12 -11.15 1.77 10.92
N THR A 13 -11.80 1.93 9.76
CA THR A 13 -13.24 1.67 9.59
C THR A 13 -13.63 0.20 9.80
N HIS A 14 -12.68 -0.72 9.59
CA HIS A 14 -12.88 -2.16 9.72
C HIS A 14 -11.93 -2.73 10.77
N ASN A 15 -12.43 -3.70 11.56
CA ASN A 15 -11.61 -4.40 12.54
C ASN A 15 -11.12 -5.73 11.96
N PHE A 16 -9.91 -5.72 11.39
CA PHE A 16 -9.22 -6.93 10.91
C PHE A 16 -8.28 -7.56 11.96
N GLY A 17 -8.45 -7.21 13.24
CA GLY A 17 -7.65 -7.75 14.33
C GLY A 17 -6.45 -6.89 14.73
N ILE A 18 -5.66 -7.44 15.65
CA ILE A 18 -4.56 -6.71 16.29
C ILE A 18 -3.41 -6.47 15.31
N GLU A 19 -3.14 -7.42 14.41
CA GLU A 19 -2.08 -7.35 13.42
C GLU A 19 -2.30 -6.19 12.44
N TRP A 20 -3.54 -5.98 11.99
CA TRP A 20 -3.90 -4.84 11.16
C TRP A 20 -3.76 -3.51 11.90
N THR A 21 -4.19 -3.48 13.16
CA THR A 21 -4.08 -2.30 14.01
C THR A 21 -2.60 -1.90 14.21
N GLU A 22 -1.73 -2.88 14.48
CA GLU A 22 -0.28 -2.65 14.58
C GLU A 22 0.32 -2.23 13.23
N CYS A 23 -0.14 -2.82 12.12
CA CYS A 23 0.29 -2.42 10.78
C CYS A 23 0.00 -0.93 10.50
N ILE A 24 -1.19 -0.42 10.85
CA ILE A 24 -1.54 1.00 10.75
C ILE A 24 -0.63 1.88 11.61
N LYS A 25 -0.35 1.47 12.85
CA LYS A 25 0.56 2.21 13.74
C LYS A 25 1.98 2.30 13.17
N VAL A 26 2.51 1.18 12.67
CA VAL A 26 3.85 1.11 12.07
C VAL A 26 3.90 1.94 10.78
N TRP A 27 2.88 1.88 9.94
CA TRP A 27 2.79 2.75 8.76
C TRP A 27 2.78 4.24 9.14
N ARG A 28 2.05 4.63 10.18
CA ARG A 28 2.05 6.02 10.66
C ARG A 28 3.43 6.45 11.15
N ALA A 29 4.12 5.61 11.92
CA ALA A 29 5.49 5.87 12.35
C ALA A 29 6.44 5.99 11.15
N PHE A 30 6.28 5.14 10.13
CA PHE A 30 7.03 5.20 8.90
C PHE A 30 6.85 6.54 8.15
N GLU A 31 5.63 7.07 8.05
CA GLU A 31 5.38 8.40 7.45
C GLU A 31 6.03 9.54 8.24
N VAL A 32 6.06 9.43 9.59
CA VAL A 32 6.75 10.38 10.46
C VAL A 32 8.26 10.34 10.21
N CYS A 33 8.85 9.15 10.13
CA CYS A 33 10.29 8.97 9.84
C CYS A 33 10.68 9.53 8.47
N LEU A 34 9.79 9.46 7.48
CA LEU A 34 9.99 10.09 6.16
C LEU A 34 9.76 11.61 6.17
N GLY A 35 9.37 12.21 7.31
CA GLY A 35 9.05 13.63 7.41
C GLY A 35 7.89 14.04 6.52
N TYR A 36 6.96 13.12 6.21
CA TYR A 36 5.85 13.32 5.26
C TYR A 36 6.32 13.73 3.84
N SER A 37 7.57 13.39 3.51
CA SER A 37 8.20 13.67 2.23
C SER A 37 8.10 12.47 1.28
N ASN A 38 8.85 12.48 0.18
CA ASN A 38 8.95 11.33 -0.74
C ASN A 38 7.60 10.83 -1.28
N LYS A 39 6.80 11.76 -1.80
CA LYS A 39 5.46 11.54 -2.37
C LYS A 39 5.45 10.77 -3.71
N LYS A 40 6.54 10.06 -4.01
CA LYS A 40 6.65 9.23 -5.21
C LYS A 40 5.66 8.07 -5.08
N PRO A 41 4.96 7.70 -6.16
CA PRO A 41 4.09 6.54 -6.13
C PRO A 41 4.88 5.26 -5.87
N MET A 42 4.20 4.25 -5.32
CA MET A 42 4.72 2.88 -5.32
C MET A 42 5.10 2.46 -6.77
N PRO A 43 6.19 1.71 -6.96
CA PRO A 43 6.69 1.33 -8.28
C PRO A 43 5.76 0.29 -8.95
N SER A 44 6.15 -0.15 -10.16
CA SER A 44 5.41 -1.16 -10.94
C SER A 44 3.96 -0.76 -11.22
N ILE A 45 3.74 0.53 -11.53
CA ILE A 45 2.42 1.16 -11.71
C ILE A 45 1.58 0.45 -12.78
N ASN A 46 2.21 -0.13 -13.79
CA ASN A 46 1.57 -0.90 -14.85
C ASN A 46 0.94 -2.22 -14.39
N LEU A 47 1.27 -2.71 -13.19
CA LEU A 47 0.69 -3.90 -12.58
C LEU A 47 -0.31 -3.57 -11.46
N ARG A 48 -0.48 -2.29 -11.14
CA ARG A 48 -1.38 -1.83 -10.09
C ARG A 48 -2.84 -2.11 -10.49
N PRO A 49 -3.70 -2.59 -9.57
CA PRO A 49 -5.12 -2.79 -9.85
C PRO A 49 -5.78 -1.54 -10.44
N GLU A 50 -6.63 -1.74 -11.45
CA GLU A 50 -7.26 -0.65 -12.19
C GLU A 50 -8.21 0.17 -11.33
N GLU A 51 -8.84 -0.48 -10.34
CA GLU A 51 -9.75 0.10 -9.35
C GLU A 51 -9.05 1.22 -8.58
N TRP A 52 -7.76 1.05 -8.26
CA TRP A 52 -6.96 2.11 -7.65
C TRP A 52 -6.89 3.33 -8.55
N THR A 53 -6.52 3.13 -9.82
CA THR A 53 -6.32 4.21 -10.79
C THR A 53 -7.63 4.96 -11.07
N ALA A 54 -8.74 4.22 -11.20
CA ALA A 54 -10.07 4.81 -11.34
C ALA A 54 -10.51 5.58 -10.09
N TRP A 55 -10.27 5.03 -8.90
CA TRP A 55 -10.67 5.65 -7.63
C TRP A 55 -9.88 6.93 -7.32
N ILE A 56 -8.55 6.94 -7.52
CA ILE A 56 -7.73 8.13 -7.25
C ILE A 56 -8.12 9.31 -8.14
N ALA A 57 -8.62 9.05 -9.36
CA ALA A 57 -9.07 10.07 -10.30
C ALA A 57 -10.35 10.80 -9.82
N LYS A 58 -11.13 10.18 -8.92
CA LYS A 58 -12.31 10.80 -8.29
C LYS A 58 -11.96 11.79 -7.18
N GLY A 59 -10.72 11.73 -6.67
CA GLY A 59 -10.25 12.63 -5.62
C GLY A 59 -10.29 14.10 -6.04
N ARG A 60 -10.60 14.99 -5.11
CA ARG A 60 -10.68 16.45 -5.33
C ARG A 60 -9.88 17.19 -4.27
N ASN A 61 -9.28 18.32 -4.64
CA ASN A 61 -8.53 19.20 -3.73
C ASN A 61 -7.48 18.46 -2.88
N GLY A 62 -6.76 17.51 -3.49
CA GLY A 62 -5.74 16.71 -2.81
C GLY A 62 -6.27 15.71 -1.78
N SER A 63 -7.60 15.51 -1.71
CA SER A 63 -8.27 14.54 -0.84
C SER A 63 -8.80 13.36 -1.64
N ARG A 64 -8.77 12.17 -1.03
CA ARG A 64 -9.33 10.96 -1.61
C ARG A 64 -10.84 10.89 -1.39
N ALA A 65 -11.56 10.32 -2.35
CA ALA A 65 -13.01 10.11 -2.27
C ALA A 65 -13.31 8.81 -1.50
N TYR A 66 -13.03 8.79 -0.19
CA TYR A 66 -13.24 7.62 0.68
C TYR A 66 -14.72 7.19 0.78
N ASP A 67 -15.64 8.05 0.36
CA ASP A 67 -17.07 7.83 0.20
C ASP A 67 -17.44 7.17 -1.15
N GLN A 68 -16.51 7.07 -2.10
CA GLN A 68 -16.74 6.58 -3.46
C GLN A 68 -15.88 5.36 -3.81
N ILE A 69 -15.79 4.43 -2.86
CA ILE A 69 -15.05 3.16 -2.99
C ILE A 69 -15.55 2.40 -4.23
N PRO A 70 -14.67 1.83 -5.07
CA PRO A 70 -15.08 1.01 -6.20
C PRO A 70 -15.80 -0.26 -5.72
N HIS A 71 -16.77 -0.73 -6.50
CA HIS A 71 -17.36 -2.04 -6.29
C HIS A 71 -16.41 -3.12 -6.83
N ILE A 72 -15.95 -4.02 -5.96
CA ILE A 72 -15.05 -5.12 -6.33
C ILE A 72 -15.91 -6.31 -6.80
N THR A 73 -15.99 -6.50 -8.13
CA THR A 73 -16.82 -7.53 -8.75
C THR A 73 -16.32 -8.95 -8.45
N SER A 74 -14.99 -9.13 -8.44
CA SER A 74 -14.34 -10.43 -8.28
C SER A 74 -13.23 -10.32 -7.23
N PRO A 75 -13.52 -10.65 -5.96
CA PRO A 75 -12.54 -10.57 -4.88
C PRO A 75 -11.28 -11.41 -5.14
N LEU A 76 -11.43 -12.57 -5.80
CA LEU A 76 -10.30 -13.43 -6.13
C LEU A 76 -9.33 -12.77 -7.13
N GLU A 77 -9.86 -12.25 -8.25
CA GLU A 77 -9.04 -11.61 -9.27
C GLU A 77 -8.41 -10.32 -8.76
N PHE A 78 -9.17 -9.55 -7.98
CA PHE A 78 -8.68 -8.34 -7.33
C PHE A 78 -7.52 -8.65 -6.37
N GLY A 79 -7.69 -9.62 -5.47
CA GLY A 79 -6.63 -10.08 -4.58
C GLY A 79 -5.39 -10.53 -5.35
N MET A 80 -5.54 -11.34 -6.40
CA MET A 80 -4.43 -11.77 -7.24
C MET A 80 -3.69 -10.58 -7.89
N ALA A 81 -4.41 -9.56 -8.35
CA ALA A 81 -3.83 -8.35 -8.92
C ALA A 81 -3.04 -7.54 -7.86
N VAL A 82 -3.61 -7.38 -6.65
CA VAL A 82 -2.94 -6.73 -5.52
C VAL A 82 -1.65 -7.46 -5.17
N MET A 83 -1.69 -8.78 -5.05
CA MET A 83 -0.51 -9.59 -4.70
C MET A 83 0.56 -9.55 -5.80
N LYS A 84 0.16 -9.65 -7.07
CA LYS A 84 1.07 -9.51 -8.22
C LYS A 84 1.78 -8.16 -8.21
N TRP A 85 1.04 -7.08 -7.95
CA TRP A 85 1.62 -5.74 -7.84
C TRP A 85 2.58 -5.63 -6.67
N TRP A 86 2.18 -6.11 -5.49
CA TRP A 86 2.98 -6.10 -4.27
C TRP A 86 4.28 -6.90 -4.42
N CYS A 87 4.24 -8.04 -5.09
CA CYS A 87 5.43 -8.85 -5.38
C CYS A 87 6.37 -8.14 -6.37
N ALA A 88 5.82 -7.55 -7.44
CA ALA A 88 6.61 -6.88 -8.47
C ALA A 88 7.34 -5.60 -8.00
N MET A 89 6.94 -5.00 -6.87
CA MET A 89 7.64 -3.87 -6.26
C MET A 89 8.72 -4.29 -5.26
N GLN A 90 8.75 -5.57 -4.88
CA GLN A 90 9.72 -6.05 -3.91
C GLN A 90 11.15 -5.98 -4.44
N PRO A 91 12.11 -5.74 -3.54
CA PRO A 91 13.52 -5.95 -3.84
C PRO A 91 13.78 -7.37 -4.36
N SER A 92 14.81 -7.54 -5.20
CA SER A 92 15.14 -8.81 -5.85
C SER A 92 15.30 -9.98 -4.86
N PHE A 93 15.89 -9.75 -3.69
CA PHE A 93 16.07 -10.78 -2.66
C PHE A 93 14.75 -11.29 -2.05
N ARG A 94 13.63 -10.59 -2.26
CA ARG A 94 12.29 -10.99 -1.84
C ARG A 94 11.42 -11.50 -2.97
N GLN A 95 11.88 -11.42 -4.21
CA GLN A 95 11.10 -11.92 -5.34
C GLN A 95 11.10 -13.45 -5.32
N SER A 96 9.94 -14.04 -5.58
CA SER A 96 9.78 -15.49 -5.69
C SER A 96 9.57 -15.87 -7.15
N ALA A 97 10.23 -16.93 -7.62
CA ALA A 97 10.17 -17.35 -9.02
C ALA A 97 8.83 -18.02 -9.41
N GLY A 98 8.01 -18.40 -8.44
CA GLY A 98 6.79 -19.19 -8.67
C GLY A 98 5.64 -18.92 -7.70
N SER A 99 5.72 -17.86 -6.88
CA SER A 99 4.64 -17.48 -5.97
C SER A 99 4.18 -16.05 -6.26
N PRO A 100 2.88 -15.75 -6.18
CA PRO A 100 2.40 -14.36 -6.24
C PRO A 100 2.81 -13.56 -5.00
N MET A 101 3.43 -14.20 -4.00
CA MET A 101 3.84 -13.57 -2.76
C MET A 101 5.35 -13.39 -2.65
N PRO A 102 5.79 -12.27 -2.05
CA PRO A 102 7.19 -12.09 -1.66
C PRO A 102 7.69 -13.22 -0.76
N LEU A 103 8.97 -13.54 -0.85
CA LEU A 103 9.63 -14.38 0.14
C LEU A 103 9.56 -13.70 1.52
N PRO A 104 9.31 -14.50 2.58
CA PRO A 104 9.42 -13.99 3.94
C PRO A 104 10.88 -13.67 4.24
N VAL A 105 11.09 -12.59 4.98
CA VAL A 105 12.42 -12.16 5.43
C VAL A 105 12.32 -12.00 6.94
N TYR A 106 13.12 -12.78 7.68
CA TYR A 106 13.11 -12.80 9.13
C TYR A 106 14.34 -12.11 9.74
N ASP A 107 15.32 -11.75 8.90
CA ASP A 107 16.56 -11.10 9.31
C ASP A 107 16.70 -9.74 8.62
N ASP A 108 17.28 -8.77 9.32
CA ASP A 108 17.59 -7.48 8.73
C ASP A 108 18.67 -7.63 7.66
N PRO A 109 18.43 -7.15 6.43
CA PRO A 109 19.41 -7.23 5.37
C PRO A 109 20.64 -6.38 5.70
N VAL A 110 21.82 -6.92 5.39
CA VAL A 110 23.12 -6.28 5.66
C VAL A 110 23.23 -4.89 5.03
N ASP A 111 22.58 -4.68 3.87
CA ASP A 111 22.49 -3.38 3.21
C ASP A 111 21.11 -2.73 3.45
N SER A 112 21.09 -1.66 4.25
CA SER A 112 19.88 -0.87 4.53
C SER A 112 19.24 -0.22 3.29
N ASN A 113 19.97 -0.13 2.18
CA ASN A 113 19.47 0.41 0.92
C ASN A 113 18.63 -0.58 0.13
N CYS A 114 18.61 -1.86 0.53
CA CYS A 114 17.86 -2.87 -0.20
C CYS A 114 16.34 -2.59 -0.19
N TRP A 115 15.85 -1.75 0.73
CA TRP A 115 14.44 -1.34 0.85
C TRP A 115 14.10 -0.02 0.15
N GLU A 116 15.07 0.65 -0.50
CA GLU A 116 14.87 1.97 -1.10
C GLU A 116 13.70 2.04 -2.08
N THR A 117 13.34 0.94 -2.74
CA THR A 117 12.20 0.90 -3.67
C THR A 117 10.86 1.06 -2.97
N LEU A 118 10.74 0.59 -1.73
CA LEU A 118 9.52 0.63 -0.92
C LEU A 118 9.47 1.82 0.03
N LYS A 119 10.58 2.54 0.23
CA LYS A 119 10.62 3.81 0.96
C LYS A 119 9.87 4.89 0.17
N ARG A 120 8.54 4.85 0.17
CA ARG A 120 7.63 5.76 -0.55
C ARG A 120 6.56 6.22 0.42
N GLY A 121 6.52 7.52 0.68
CA GLY A 121 5.57 8.16 1.59
C GLY A 121 4.44 8.84 0.86
N GLY A 122 3.54 9.46 1.62
CA GLY A 122 2.47 10.27 1.07
C GLY A 122 1.26 9.46 0.55
N PRO A 123 0.27 10.15 -0.05
CA PRO A 123 -1.01 9.55 -0.47
C PRO A 123 -0.94 8.47 -1.56
N ASN A 124 0.23 8.27 -2.17
CA ASN A 124 0.48 7.26 -3.21
C ASN A 124 1.57 6.25 -2.78
N GLY A 125 2.06 6.34 -1.54
CA GLY A 125 3.07 5.44 -0.96
C GLY A 125 2.45 4.15 -0.44
N VAL A 126 3.00 3.60 0.65
CA VAL A 126 2.55 2.32 1.25
C VAL A 126 1.05 2.29 1.55
N VAL A 127 0.47 3.43 1.92
CA VAL A 127 -0.98 3.58 2.16
C VAL A 127 -1.85 3.10 0.99
N SER A 128 -1.35 3.17 -0.24
CA SER A 128 -2.06 2.68 -1.43
C SER A 128 -2.26 1.16 -1.40
N VAL A 129 -1.22 0.41 -0.99
CA VAL A 129 -1.29 -1.04 -0.83
C VAL A 129 -2.25 -1.39 0.31
N MET A 130 -2.14 -0.69 1.45
CA MET A 130 -3.03 -0.91 2.59
C MET A 130 -4.51 -0.65 2.23
N THR A 131 -4.77 0.41 1.46
CA THR A 131 -6.14 0.73 1.01
C THR A 131 -6.70 -0.38 0.11
N LEU A 132 -5.89 -0.93 -0.79
CA LEU A 132 -6.32 -2.05 -1.63
C LEU A 132 -6.56 -3.31 -0.81
N LEU A 133 -5.73 -3.60 0.20
CA LEU A 133 -5.96 -4.72 1.11
C LEU A 133 -7.24 -4.56 1.93
N LEU A 134 -7.66 -3.33 2.24
CA LEU A 134 -8.94 -3.08 2.91
C LEU A 134 -10.14 -3.34 1.99
N TRP A 135 -9.98 -3.20 0.66
CA TRP A 135 -11.04 -3.46 -0.31
C TRP A 135 -11.19 -4.95 -0.66
N TRP A 136 -10.16 -5.75 -0.42
CA TRP A 136 -10.14 -7.18 -0.72
C TRP A 136 -10.77 -7.99 0.42
#